data_AF-A0AAD1FJQ1-F1
#
_entry.id   AF-A0AAD1FJQ1-F1
#
_cell.length_a   1.000
_cell.length_b   1.000
_cell.length_c   1.000
_cell.angle_alpha   90.00
_cell.angle_beta   90.00
_cell.angle_gamma   90.00
#
_symmetry.space_group_name_H-M   'P 1'
#
loop_
_entity.id
_entity.type
_entity.pdbx_description
1 polymer ?
#
loop_
_entity_poly.entity_id
_entity_poly.type
_entity_poly.pdbx_seq_one_letter_code
_entity_poly.pdbx_strand_id
1 'polypeptide(L)'
;MERLLERNPTKVDLEEAFIPGVSFHFRYETIVNQKGYVFDGYHAAKVKDEVLLDLSLCVCIIPSQNKKEFEGIIPNYLKNRIHYLDYQNDGLVKWNDKVYEKVLELDGRDRTTTSIL
;
A
#
# COMPACT_ATOMS: atom_id res chain seq x y z
N MET A 1 6.97 -10.32 -1.31
CA MET A 1 8.37 -10.71 -1.00
C MET A 1 8.61 -12.19 -1.27
N GLU A 2 7.79 -13.12 -0.76
CA GLU A 2 7.93 -14.58 -1.00
C GLU A 2 8.14 -14.98 -2.47
N ARG A 3 7.36 -14.42 -3.40
CA ARG A 3 7.53 -14.69 -4.85
C ARG A 3 8.91 -14.29 -5.37
N LEU A 4 9.49 -13.21 -4.84
CA LEU A 4 10.83 -12.75 -5.22
C LEU A 4 11.92 -13.63 -4.59
N LEU A 5 11.68 -14.13 -3.37
CA LEU A 5 12.64 -14.95 -2.63
C LEU A 5 12.57 -16.44 -3.00
N GLU A 6 11.48 -16.91 -3.60
CA GLU A 6 11.18 -18.32 -3.86
C GLU A 6 11.20 -19.21 -2.59
N ARG A 7 11.09 -18.57 -1.41
CA ARG A 7 11.02 -19.19 -0.08
C ARG A 7 10.28 -18.28 0.90
N ASN A 8 9.99 -18.80 2.08
CA ASN A 8 9.47 -17.98 3.18
C ASN A 8 10.53 -16.96 3.64
N PRO A 9 10.13 -15.72 3.99
CA PRO A 9 11.05 -14.72 4.51
C PRO A 9 11.61 -15.15 5.87
N THR A 10 12.88 -14.89 6.09
CA THR A 10 13.57 -15.01 7.38
C THR A 10 13.54 -13.68 8.10
N LYS A 11 13.95 -13.67 9.38
CA LYS A 11 14.09 -12.43 10.14
C LYS A 11 14.98 -11.40 9.42
N VAL A 12 16.08 -11.85 8.80
CA VAL A 12 16.99 -10.99 8.06
C VAL A 12 16.30 -10.34 6.85
N ASP A 13 15.45 -11.09 6.13
CA ASP A 13 14.70 -10.54 5.00
C ASP A 13 13.63 -9.53 5.43
N LEU A 14 13.18 -9.59 6.68
CA LEU A 14 12.20 -8.65 7.23
C LEU A 14 12.85 -7.46 7.94
N GLU A 15 14.14 -7.53 8.21
CA GLU A 15 14.91 -6.50 8.92
C GLU A 15 16.01 -5.93 8.00
N GLU A 16 17.23 -6.45 8.03
CA GLU A 16 18.38 -5.81 7.38
C GLU A 16 18.36 -5.90 5.84
N ALA A 17 17.83 -7.00 5.30
CA ALA A 17 17.72 -7.25 3.87
C ALA A 17 16.31 -7.00 3.32
N PHE A 18 15.52 -6.18 4.01
CA PHE A 18 14.18 -5.88 3.59
C PHE A 18 14.15 -5.17 2.22
N ILE A 19 13.32 -5.69 1.33
CA ILE A 19 13.10 -5.13 -0.01
C ILE A 19 11.68 -4.55 -0.04
N PRO A 20 11.53 -3.21 -0.03
CA PRO A 20 10.22 -2.59 -0.07
C PRO A 20 9.56 -2.78 -1.43
N GLY A 21 8.26 -3.09 -1.42
CA GLY A 21 7.43 -3.14 -2.62
C GLY A 21 6.66 -1.85 -2.83
N VAL A 22 5.91 -1.81 -3.94
CA VAL A 22 4.87 -0.79 -4.16
C VAL A 22 3.69 -1.05 -3.24
N SER A 23 3.22 -0.02 -2.54
CA SER A 23 2.08 -0.10 -1.63
C SER A 23 0.86 0.59 -2.24
N PHE A 24 -0.27 -0.11 -2.29
CA PHE A 24 -1.55 0.42 -2.74
C PHE A 24 -2.47 0.59 -1.53
N HIS A 25 -2.99 1.80 -1.33
CA HIS A 25 -3.83 2.14 -0.19
C HIS A 25 -5.24 2.49 -0.65
N PHE A 26 -6.20 1.84 0.01
CA PHE A 26 -7.61 1.95 -0.27
C PHE A 26 -8.34 2.30 1.01
N ARG A 27 -9.44 3.06 0.90
CA ARG A 27 -10.34 3.27 2.03
C ARG A 27 -11.18 2.02 2.23
N TYR A 28 -11.33 1.62 3.49
CA TYR A 28 -12.14 0.45 3.84
C TYR A 28 -13.57 0.60 3.33
N GLU A 29 -14.22 1.74 3.57
CA GLU A 29 -15.56 2.01 3.08
C GLU A 29 -15.68 1.95 1.55
N THR A 30 -14.62 2.30 0.82
CA THR A 30 -14.62 2.21 -0.64
C THR A 30 -14.56 0.77 -1.12
N ILE A 31 -13.88 -0.13 -0.40
CA ILE A 31 -13.70 -1.53 -0.79
C ILE A 31 -14.94 -2.38 -0.48
N VAL A 32 -15.53 -2.22 0.71
CA VAL A 32 -16.69 -3.04 1.10
C VAL A 32 -17.97 -2.70 0.31
N ASN A 33 -18.01 -1.52 -0.31
CA ASN A 33 -19.11 -1.09 -1.17
C ASN A 33 -18.91 -1.46 -2.64
N GLN A 34 -17.84 -2.17 -3.00
CA GLN A 34 -17.62 -2.57 -4.40
C GLN A 34 -18.43 -3.79 -4.80
N LYS A 35 -18.76 -3.83 -6.08
CA LYS A 35 -19.26 -5.06 -6.70
C LYS A 35 -18.23 -6.17 -6.51
N GLY A 36 -18.69 -7.32 -6.04
CA GLY A 36 -17.82 -8.47 -5.80
C GLY A 36 -17.20 -8.49 -4.40
N TYR A 37 -17.54 -7.57 -3.50
CA TYR A 37 -17.21 -7.73 -2.07
C TYR A 37 -17.75 -9.06 -1.54
N VAL A 38 -16.90 -9.82 -0.84
CA VAL A 38 -17.22 -11.09 -0.22
C VAL A 38 -16.69 -11.08 1.21
N PHE A 39 -17.58 -11.34 2.16
CA PHE A 39 -17.19 -11.61 3.54
C PHE A 39 -16.96 -13.13 3.71
N ASP A 40 -15.71 -13.55 3.87
CA ASP A 40 -15.34 -14.97 4.05
C ASP A 40 -15.11 -15.35 5.52
N GLY A 41 -15.43 -14.45 6.45
CA GLY A 41 -15.26 -14.64 7.89
C GLY A 41 -13.83 -14.45 8.40
N TYR A 42 -12.85 -14.19 7.51
CA TYR A 42 -11.44 -14.02 7.86
C TYR A 42 -10.87 -12.69 7.37
N HIS A 43 -11.06 -12.35 6.09
CA HIS A 43 -10.55 -11.11 5.53
C HIS A 43 -11.55 -9.97 5.76
N ALA A 44 -11.08 -8.89 6.39
CA ALA A 44 -11.92 -7.72 6.67
C ALA A 44 -12.47 -7.07 5.38
N ALA A 45 -11.68 -7.05 4.30
CA ALA A 45 -12.07 -6.49 3.02
C ALA A 45 -11.53 -7.36 1.88
N LYS A 46 -12.41 -8.19 1.30
CA LYS A 46 -12.08 -9.06 0.16
C LYS A 46 -13.03 -8.78 -0.99
N VAL A 47 -12.46 -8.58 -2.18
CA VAL A 47 -13.21 -8.40 -3.42
C VAL A 47 -12.85 -9.55 -4.35
N LYS A 48 -13.87 -10.16 -4.96
CA LYS A 48 -13.72 -11.23 -5.93
C LYS A 48 -13.27 -10.65 -7.27
N ASP A 49 -12.42 -11.39 -7.96
CA ASP A 49 -11.95 -11.14 -9.33
C ASP A 49 -11.01 -9.93 -9.47
N GLU A 50 -11.47 -8.69 -9.23
CA GLU A 50 -10.67 -7.47 -9.45
C GLU A 50 -11.04 -6.27 -8.58
N VAL A 51 -10.10 -5.33 -8.42
CA VAL A 51 -10.30 -4.02 -7.79
C VAL A 51 -9.91 -2.94 -8.80
N LEU A 52 -10.84 -2.06 -9.15
CA LEU A 52 -10.62 -1.00 -10.13
C LEU A 52 -9.84 0.16 -9.51
N LEU A 53 -8.57 0.33 -9.92
CA LEU A 53 -7.70 1.36 -9.35
C LEU A 53 -8.21 2.79 -9.58
N ASP A 54 -8.83 3.07 -10.73
CA ASP A 54 -9.30 4.41 -11.06
C ASP A 54 -10.34 4.94 -10.06
N LEU A 55 -11.24 4.07 -9.60
CA LEU A 55 -12.30 4.46 -8.65
C LEU A 55 -11.86 4.30 -7.19
N SER A 56 -10.98 3.33 -6.92
CA SER A 56 -10.79 2.83 -5.55
C SER A 56 -9.49 3.29 -4.91
N LEU A 57 -8.45 3.49 -5.71
CA LEU A 57 -7.12 3.81 -5.22
C LEU A 57 -7.14 5.20 -4.61
N CYS A 58 -6.74 5.29 -3.34
CA CYS A 58 -6.56 6.56 -2.67
C CYS A 58 -5.14 7.07 -2.87
N VAL A 59 -4.16 6.29 -2.41
CA VAL A 59 -2.74 6.63 -2.46
C VAL A 59 -1.96 5.40 -2.89
N CYS A 60 -0.96 5.57 -3.73
CA CYS A 60 0.02 4.54 -4.04
C CYS A 60 1.42 5.08 -3.72
N ILE A 61 2.16 4.34 -2.90
CA ILE A 61 3.53 4.66 -2.52
C ILE A 61 4.48 3.74 -3.29
N ILE A 62 5.42 4.34 -4.01
CA ILE A 62 6.50 3.64 -4.71
C ILE A 62 7.82 3.99 -4.02
N PRO A 63 8.68 3.01 -3.66
CA PRO A 63 10.02 3.31 -3.18
C PRO A 63 10.79 4.14 -4.23
N SER A 64 11.41 5.25 -3.82
CA SER A 64 12.03 6.19 -4.76
C SER A 64 13.07 5.54 -5.68
N GLN A 65 13.79 4.52 -5.22
CA GLN A 65 14.75 3.79 -6.06
C GLN A 65 14.11 3.14 -7.30
N ASN A 66 12.82 2.79 -7.24
CA ASN A 66 12.09 2.18 -8.34
C ASN A 66 11.43 3.22 -9.27
N LYS A 67 11.55 4.52 -8.99
CA LYS A 67 10.87 5.57 -9.77
C LYS A 67 11.07 5.43 -11.28
N LYS A 68 12.33 5.23 -11.71
CA LYS A 68 12.67 5.13 -13.15
C LYS A 68 11.97 3.95 -13.84
N GLU A 69 11.74 2.86 -13.12
CA GLU A 69 11.10 1.65 -13.66
C GLU A 69 9.59 1.86 -13.83
N PHE A 70 8.96 2.59 -12.91
CA PHE A 70 7.51 2.77 -12.90
C PHE A 70 7.02 4.00 -13.68
N GLU A 71 7.80 5.08 -13.76
CA GLU A 71 7.34 6.37 -14.32
C GLU A 71 6.81 6.25 -15.76
N GLY A 72 7.39 5.37 -16.58
CA GLY A 72 6.98 5.14 -17.97
C GLY A 72 5.74 4.27 -18.14
N ILE A 73 5.34 3.50 -17.12
CA ILE A 73 4.20 2.57 -17.20
C ILE A 73 2.97 3.04 -16.42
N ILE A 74 3.11 4.07 -15.57
CA ILE A 74 2.00 4.62 -14.80
C ILE A 74 1.01 5.34 -15.72
N PRO A 75 -0.26 4.92 -15.76
CA PRO A 75 -1.30 5.62 -16.51
C PRO A 75 -1.49 7.06 -16.03
N ASN A 76 -1.75 7.99 -16.96
CA ASN A 76 -1.89 9.41 -16.64
C ASN A 76 -2.94 9.72 -15.57
N TYR A 77 -4.07 8.99 -15.58
CA TYR A 77 -5.18 9.18 -14.61
C TYR A 77 -4.84 8.74 -13.19
N LEU A 78 -3.73 8.01 -12.98
CA LEU A 78 -3.25 7.61 -11.65
C LEU A 78 -2.15 8.52 -11.12
N LYS A 79 -1.51 9.34 -11.96
CA LYS A 79 -0.30 10.10 -11.59
C LYS A 79 -0.47 10.99 -10.37
N ASN A 80 -1.66 11.55 -10.16
CA ASN A 80 -1.98 12.39 -9.01
C ASN A 80 -2.08 11.64 -7.68
N ARG A 81 -2.18 10.31 -7.72
CA ARG A 81 -2.27 9.41 -6.56
C ARG A 81 -0.97 8.62 -6.32
N ILE A 82 0.04 8.78 -7.18
CA ILE A 82 1.34 8.12 -7.03
C ILE A 82 2.29 9.07 -6.31
N HIS A 83 2.88 8.57 -5.22
CA HIS A 83 3.89 9.29 -4.45
C HIS A 83 5.13 8.43 -4.27
N TYR A 84 6.28 9.06 -4.36
CA TYR A 84 7.57 8.41 -4.14
C TYR A 84 8.04 8.66 -2.72
N LEU A 85 8.56 7.62 -2.07
CA LEU A 85 9.06 7.69 -0.70
C LEU A 85 10.44 7.03 -0.62
N ASP A 86 11.39 7.74 -0.01
CA ASP A 86 12.77 7.26 0.08
C ASP A 86 12.88 6.10 1.07
N TYR A 87 13.46 4.99 0.62
CA TYR A 87 13.78 3.85 1.45
C TYR A 87 15.18 4.01 2.06
N GLN A 88 15.30 3.87 3.39
CA GLN A 88 16.56 4.10 4.10
C GLN A 88 17.04 2.85 4.85
N ASN A 89 16.93 1.68 4.22
CA ASN A 89 17.15 0.38 4.87
C ASN A 89 16.28 0.23 6.14
N ASP A 90 15.08 0.81 6.07
CA ASP A 90 14.07 0.69 7.11
C ASP A 90 13.58 -0.77 7.04
N GLY A 91 13.81 -1.60 8.06
CA GLY A 91 13.21 -2.94 8.10
C GLY A 91 11.67 -2.86 7.91
N LEU A 92 11.02 -4.00 7.67
CA LEU A 92 9.58 -4.09 7.33
C LEU A 92 8.70 -3.17 8.18
N VAL A 93 8.86 -3.24 9.51
CA VAL A 93 8.03 -2.47 10.46
C VAL A 93 8.21 -0.96 10.25
N LYS A 94 9.46 -0.49 10.29
CA LYS A 94 9.77 0.94 10.16
C LYS A 94 9.38 1.48 8.79
N TRP A 95 9.54 0.69 7.73
CA TRP A 95 9.08 1.06 6.41
C TRP A 95 7.55 1.21 6.35
N ASN A 96 6.81 0.24 6.89
CA ASN A 96 5.35 0.30 6.92
C ASN A 96 4.83 1.46 7.74
N ASP A 97 5.44 1.77 8.88
CA ASP A 97 5.09 2.94 9.69
C ASP A 97 5.28 4.24 8.91
N LYS A 98 6.44 4.38 8.23
CA LYS A 98 6.76 5.54 7.39
C LYS A 98 5.78 5.70 6.23
N VAL A 99 5.44 4.60 5.56
CA VAL A 99 4.43 4.58 4.49
C VAL A 99 3.07 5.00 5.03
N TYR A 100 2.68 4.47 6.20
CA TYR A 100 1.39 4.75 6.80
C TYR A 100 1.26 6.23 7.20
N GLU A 101 2.28 6.81 7.84
CA GLU A 101 2.31 8.24 8.14
C GLU A 101 2.17 9.09 6.87
N LYS A 102 2.87 8.71 5.79
CA LYS A 102 2.76 9.43 4.52
C LYS A 102 1.36 9.33 3.91
N VAL A 103 0.72 8.17 4.00
CA VAL A 103 -0.64 7.97 3.52
C VAL A 103 -1.62 8.83 4.32
N LEU A 104 -1.49 8.90 5.65
CA LEU A 104 -2.34 9.76 6.48
C LEU A 104 -2.20 11.24 6.11
N GLU A 105 -0.97 11.71 5.85
CA GLU A 105 -0.70 13.07 5.38
C GLU A 105 -1.42 13.37 4.05
N LEU A 106 -1.40 12.42 3.11
CA LEU A 106 -1.96 12.57 1.77
C LEU A 106 -3.48 12.38 1.71
N ASP A 107 -4.03 11.51 2.56
CA ASP A 107 -5.44 11.14 2.58
C ASP A 107 -6.33 12.27 3.13
N GLY A 108 -5.74 13.24 3.84
CA GLY A 108 -6.40 14.46 4.28
C GLY A 108 -7.40 14.28 5.43
N ARG A 109 -7.41 13.13 6.11
CA ARG A 109 -8.15 12.97 7.38
C ARG A 109 -7.28 13.37 8.56
N ASP A 110 -7.69 14.43 9.25
CA ASP A 110 -7.16 14.80 10.55
C ASP A 110 -7.23 13.63 11.55
N ARG A 111 -6.24 13.51 12.44
CA ARG A 111 -6.15 12.48 13.51
C ARG A 111 -7.29 12.54 14.55
N THR A 112 -8.31 13.39 14.38
CA THR A 112 -9.31 13.70 15.42
C THR A 112 -10.41 12.66 15.61
N THR A 113 -10.33 11.48 14.98
CA THR A 113 -11.30 10.39 15.22
C THR A 113 -10.61 9.06 15.46
N THR A 114 -9.68 9.03 16.41
CA THR A 114 -9.36 7.81 17.16
C THR A 114 -9.18 8.16 18.64
N SER A 115 -10.18 8.83 19.18
CA SER A 115 -10.53 8.75 20.59
C SER A 115 -12.03 8.51 20.58
N ILE A 116 -12.40 7.24 20.76
CA ILE A 116 -13.67 6.67 21.25
C ILE A 116 -13.63 5.21 20.78
N LEU A 117 -13.01 4.36 21.61
CA LEU A 117 -13.61 3.21 22.29
C LEU A 117 -12.53 2.56 23.15
#